data_AF-A0A6G6ZYL6-F1
#
_entry.id   AF-A0A6G6ZYL6-F1
#
_cell.length_a   1.000
_cell.length_b   1.000
_cell.length_c   1.000
_cell.angle_alpha   90.00
_cell.angle_beta   90.00
_cell.angle_gamma   90.00
#
_symmetry.space_group_name_H-M   'P 1'
#
loop_
_entity.id
_entity.type
_entity.pdbx_description
1 polymer ?
#
loop_
_entity_poly.entity_id
_entity_poly.type
_entity_poly.pdbx_seq_one_letter_code
_entity_poly.pdbx_strand_id
1 'polypeptide(L)'
;MLMIQHDDGRDDREDGFRTLVLSLVGIAVVLGACIVRYNAEIDRERERAQDEILHCRRLSMAMPGSSTGPSPFAEKCRRLEDQYIERFGYLH
;
A
#
# COMPACT_ATOMS: atom_id res chain seq x y z
N MET A 1 34.12 11.86 54.56
CA MET A 1 34.29 10.71 53.64
C MET A 1 32.95 10.50 52.95
N LEU A 2 32.77 11.10 51.77
CA LEU A 2 31.50 11.05 51.04
C LEU A 2 31.55 9.84 50.10
N MET A 3 30.80 8.79 50.40
CA MET A 3 30.56 7.71 49.44
C MET A 3 29.49 8.19 48.45
N ILE A 4 29.93 8.60 47.26
CA ILE A 4 29.06 8.69 46.10
C ILE A 4 28.95 7.26 45.55
N GLN A 5 27.89 6.57 45.96
CA GLN A 5 27.40 5.37 45.29
C GLN A 5 26.01 5.69 44.76
N HIS A 6 25.93 6.08 43.49
CA HIS A 6 24.78 5.92 42.60
C HIS A 6 25.09 6.69 41.31
N ASP A 7 25.49 6.00 40.24
CA ASP A 7 25.11 6.42 38.88
C ASP A 7 25.44 5.41 37.77
N ASP A 8 26.39 4.49 37.94
CA ASP A 8 26.82 3.58 36.84
C ASP A 8 25.66 2.77 36.20
N GLY A 9 24.78 2.18 37.00
CA GLY A 9 23.70 1.31 36.49
C GLY A 9 22.54 2.05 35.81
N ARG A 10 22.48 3.39 35.90
CA ARG A 10 21.44 4.20 35.24
C ARG A 10 21.87 4.56 33.83
N ASP A 11 23.12 5.01 33.67
CA ASP A 11 23.73 5.30 32.37
C ASP A 11 23.78 4.06 31.46
N ASP A 12 24.19 2.89 31.99
CA ASP A 12 24.20 1.63 31.22
C ASP A 12 22.80 1.22 30.71
N ARG A 13 21.75 1.50 31.49
CA ARG A 13 20.35 1.23 31.09
C ARG A 13 19.87 2.22 30.04
N GLU A 14 20.21 3.50 30.18
CA GLU A 14 19.85 4.55 29.23
C GLU A 14 20.56 4.34 27.88
N ASP A 15 21.84 3.95 27.89
CA ASP A 15 22.60 3.60 26.70
C ASP A 15 22.13 2.29 26.04
N GLY A 16 21.79 1.27 26.84
CA GLY A 16 21.19 0.04 26.34
C GLY A 16 19.82 0.26 25.69
N PHE A 17 18.97 1.07 26.34
CA PHE A 17 17.66 1.43 25.79
C PHE A 17 17.78 2.24 24.50
N ARG A 18 18.68 3.23 24.47
CA ARG A 18 18.96 4.03 23.28
C ARG A 18 19.48 3.19 22.13
N THR A 19 20.35 2.22 22.40
CA THR A 19 20.86 1.27 21.40
C THR A 19 19.73 0.39 20.83
N LEU A 20 18.83 -0.10 21.69
CA LEU A 20 17.65 -0.85 21.25
C LEU A 20 16.73 -0.01 20.36
N VAL A 21 16.43 1.22 20.77
CA VAL A 21 15.59 2.14 19.98
C VAL A 21 16.22 2.42 18.62
N LEU A 22 17.52 2.72 18.57
CA LEU A 22 18.22 2.95 17.30
C LEU A 22 18.22 1.71 16.40
N SER A 23 18.38 0.52 16.97
CA SER A 23 18.29 -0.75 16.23
C SER A 23 16.88 -0.96 15.65
N LEU A 24 15.83 -0.75 16.46
CA LEU A 24 14.44 -0.88 16.01
C LEU A 24 14.09 0.13 14.92
N VAL A 25 14.53 1.39 15.06
CA VAL A 25 14.36 2.43 14.03
C VAL A 25 15.08 2.02 12.75
N GLY A 26 16.32 1.52 12.85
CA GLY A 26 17.07 1.02 11.69
C GLY A 26 16.34 -0.11 10.96
N ILE A 27 15.85 -1.11 11.71
CA ILE A 27 15.07 -2.22 11.16
C ILE A 27 13.79 -1.71 10.49
N ALA A 28 13.07 -0.78 11.13
CA ALA A 28 11.85 -0.20 10.58
C ALA A 28 12.10 0.56 9.27
N VAL A 29 13.21 1.31 9.17
CA VAL A 29 13.60 2.02 7.95
C VAL A 29 13.92 1.03 6.82
N VAL A 30 14.69 -0.02 7.10
CA VAL A 30 15.02 -1.06 6.11
C VAL A 30 13.76 -1.77 5.63
N LEU A 31 12.89 -2.18 6.54
CA LEU A 31 11.61 -2.81 6.19
C LEU A 31 10.72 -1.87 5.38
N GLY A 32 10.60 -0.61 5.78
CA GLY A 32 9.86 0.41 5.02
C GLY A 32 10.41 0.59 3.61
N ALA A 33 11.73 0.67 3.45
CA ALA A 33 12.36 0.77 2.13
C ALA A 33 12.12 -0.48 1.26
N CYS A 34 12.20 -1.68 1.86
CA CYS A 34 11.89 -2.94 1.18
C CYS A 34 10.43 -2.99 0.71
N ILE A 35 9.48 -2.60 1.58
CA ILE A 35 8.05 -2.57 1.26
C ILE A 35 7.78 -1.59 0.13
N VAL A 36 8.33 -0.36 0.20
CA VAL A 36 8.17 0.64 -0.87
C VAL A 36 8.74 0.13 -2.19
N ARG A 37 9.92 -0.50 -2.17
CA ARG A 37 10.54 -1.05 -3.39
C ARG A 37 9.74 -2.20 -3.99
N TYR A 38 9.19 -3.06 -3.14
CA TYR A 38 8.35 -4.17 -3.57
C TYR A 38 7.00 -3.69 -4.13
N ASN A 39 6.37 -2.74 -3.44
CA ASN A 39 5.07 -2.21 -3.83
C ASN A 39 5.14 -1.29 -5.05
N ALA A 40 6.27 -0.62 -5.31
CA ALA A 40 6.43 0.24 -6.48
C ALA A 40 6.24 -0.49 -7.81
N GLU A 41 6.47 -1.80 -7.87
CA GLU A 41 6.23 -2.59 -9.08
C GLU A 41 4.73 -2.93 -9.23
N ILE A 42 4.08 -3.32 -8.12
CA ILE A 42 2.66 -3.66 -8.09
C ILE A 42 1.78 -2.42 -8.30
N ASP A 43 2.18 -1.27 -7.75
CA ASP A 43 1.42 -0.01 -7.89
C ASP A 43 1.38 0.47 -9.34
N ARG A 44 2.47 0.28 -10.11
CA ARG A 44 2.47 0.65 -11.54
C ARG A 44 1.53 -0.22 -12.39
N GLU A 45 1.41 -1.50 -12.05
CA GLU A 45 0.45 -2.38 -12.74
C GLU A 45 -0.99 -2.04 -12.37
N ARG A 46 -1.23 -1.71 -11.08
CA ARG A 46 -2.54 -1.28 -10.58
C ARG A 46 -2.98 0.05 -11.19
N GLU A 47 -2.10 1.06 -11.25
CA GLU A 47 -2.42 2.37 -11.82
C GLU A 47 -2.89 2.25 -13.28
N ARG A 48 -2.14 1.53 -14.12
CA ARG A 48 -2.50 1.36 -15.55
C ARG A 48 -3.84 0.66 -15.73
N ALA A 49 -4.08 -0.38 -14.93
CA ALA A 49 -5.33 -1.14 -15.02
C ALA A 49 -6.52 -0.35 -14.45
N GLN A 50 -6.33 0.47 -13.40
CA GLN A 50 -7.37 1.39 -12.92
C GLN A 50 -7.72 2.46 -13.94
N ASP A 51 -6.73 3.05 -14.62
CA ASP A 51 -6.97 4.07 -15.63
C ASP A 51 -7.81 3.54 -16.80
N GLU A 52 -7.54 2.31 -17.25
CA GLU A 52 -8.32 1.65 -18.31
C GLU A 52 -9.78 1.43 -17.89
N ILE A 53 -10.01 0.96 -16.67
CA ILE A 53 -11.36 0.74 -16.13
C ILE A 53 -12.11 2.06 -15.96
N LEU A 54 -11.44 3.09 -15.39
CA LEU A 54 -12.00 4.42 -15.25
C LEU A 54 -12.34 5.04 -16.61
N HIS A 55 -11.53 4.79 -17.63
CA HIS A 55 -11.80 5.23 -19.00
C HIS A 55 -13.01 4.50 -19.59
N CYS A 56 -13.07 3.17 -19.47
CA CYS A 56 -14.20 2.36 -19.94
C CYS A 56 -15.52 2.78 -19.25
N ARG A 57 -15.48 2.99 -17.94
CA ARG A 57 -16.62 3.44 -17.13
C ARG A 57 -17.11 4.83 -17.53
N ARG A 58 -16.19 5.77 -17.80
CA ARG A 58 -16.55 7.11 -18.28
C ARG A 58 -17.22 7.06 -19.65
N LEU A 59 -16.71 6.23 -20.56
CA LEU A 59 -17.31 6.04 -21.88
C LEU A 59 -18.68 5.35 -21.80
N SER A 60 -18.86 4.38 -20.91
CA SER A 60 -20.14 3.67 -20.76
C SER A 60 -21.23 4.56 -20.15
N MET A 61 -20.88 5.45 -19.21
CA MET A 61 -21.80 6.45 -18.66
C MET A 61 -22.15 7.57 -19.65
N ALA A 62 -21.21 7.93 -20.54
CA ALA A 62 -21.42 8.98 -21.54
C ALA A 62 -22.23 8.51 -22.75
N MET A 63 -22.35 7.21 -22.99
CA MET A 63 -23.23 6.69 -24.04
C MET A 63 -24.69 6.72 -23.60
N PRO A 64 -25.59 7.39 -24.33
CA PRO A 64 -27.01 7.35 -24.05
C PRO A 64 -27.49 5.89 -24.12
N GLY A 65 -28.07 5.41 -23.02
CA GLY A 65 -28.58 4.05 -22.91
C GLY A 65 -29.66 3.81 -23.97
N SER A 66 -29.46 2.77 -24.79
CA SER A 66 -30.54 2.14 -25.55
C SER A 66 -31.60 1.66 -24.56
N SER A 67 -32.88 1.96 -24.82
CA SER A 67 -34.03 1.60 -23.97
C SER A 67 -34.28 0.09 -23.83
N THR A 68 -33.38 -0.76 -24.35
CA THR A 68 -33.59 -2.20 -24.56
C THR A 68 -32.47 -3.04 -23.93
N GLY A 69 -31.97 -2.64 -22.76
CA GLY A 69 -30.98 -3.38 -21.97
C GLY A 69 -29.59 -2.74 -21.91
N PRO A 70 -28.66 -3.29 -21.09
CA PRO A 70 -27.30 -2.79 -20.99
C PRO A 70 -26.65 -2.84 -22.37
N SER A 71 -26.01 -1.74 -22.77
CA SER A 71 -25.32 -1.69 -24.05
C SER A 71 -24.21 -2.75 -24.07
N PRO A 72 -23.93 -3.38 -25.23
CA PRO A 72 -22.84 -4.35 -25.34
C PRO A 72 -21.47 -3.75 -24.97
N PHE A 73 -21.35 -2.42 -25.00
CA PHE A 73 -20.19 -1.68 -24.51
C PHE A 73 -20.14 -1.64 -22.97
N ALA A 74 -21.27 -1.40 -22.29
CA ALA A 74 -21.35 -1.44 -20.84
C ALA A 74 -21.06 -2.86 -20.28
N GLU A 75 -21.56 -3.90 -20.96
CA GLU A 75 -21.28 -5.30 -20.61
C GLU A 75 -19.78 -5.63 -20.72
N LYS A 76 -19.12 -5.10 -21.78
CA LYS A 76 -17.67 -5.25 -21.98
C LYS A 76 -16.86 -4.55 -20.90
N CYS A 77 -17.26 -3.33 -20.50
CA CYS A 77 -16.60 -2.62 -19.40
C CYS A 77 -16.78 -3.34 -18.05
N ARG A 78 -17.97 -3.90 -17.80
CA ARG A 78 -18.25 -4.68 -16.59
C ARG A 78 -17.37 -5.92 -16.50
N ARG A 79 -17.19 -6.66 -17.61
CA ARG A 79 -16.23 -7.79 -17.66
C ARG A 79 -14.79 -7.36 -17.39
N LEU A 80 -14.39 -6.18 -17.85
CA LEU A 80 -13.05 -5.64 -17.61
C LEU A 80 -12.82 -5.32 -16.12
N GLU A 81 -13.84 -4.76 -15.47
CA GLU A 81 -13.87 -4.48 -14.03
C GLU A 81 -13.84 -5.78 -13.21
N ASP A 82 -14.65 -6.77 -13.57
CA ASP A 82 -14.66 -8.09 -12.91
C ASP A 82 -13.28 -8.77 -12.98
N GLN A 83 -12.61 -8.73 -14.16
CA GLN A 83 -11.25 -9.26 -14.33
C GLN A 83 -10.21 -8.53 -13.48
N TYR A 84 -10.36 -7.22 -13.29
CA TYR A 84 -9.48 -6.45 -12.42
C TYR A 84 -9.68 -6.79 -10.95
N ILE A 85 -10.93 -6.94 -10.50
CA ILE A 85 -11.26 -7.36 -9.14
C ILE A 85 -10.72 -8.77 -8.88
N GLU A 86 -10.86 -9.70 -9.84
CA GLU A 86 -10.32 -11.05 -9.71
C GLU A 86 -8.78 -11.05 -9.64
N ARG A 87 -8.11 -10.17 -10.39
CA ARG A 87 -6.65 -10.12 -10.46
C ARG A 87 -5.99 -9.35 -9.31
N PHE A 88 -6.63 -8.28 -8.81
CA PHE A 88 -6.03 -7.35 -7.85
C PHE A 88 -6.84 -7.12 -6.58
N GLY A 89 -8.10 -7.57 -6.53
CA GLY A 89 -9.02 -7.44 -5.40
C GLY A 89 -8.87 -8.51 -4.32
N TYR A 90 -8.15 -9.61 -4.57
CA TYR A 90 -7.82 -10.62 -3.56
C TYR A 90 -6.53 -10.26 -2.81
N LEU A 91 -6.60 -9.21 -2.00
CA LEU A 91 -5.72 -8.99 -0.86
C LEU A 91 -6.65 -8.68 0.31
N HIS A 92 -7.24 -9.73 0.88
CA HIS A 92 -8.02 -9.64 2.11
C HIS A 92 -7.53 -10.65 3.14
#